data_AF-A0A5C6TVY6-F1
#
_entry.id   AF-A0A5C6TVY6-F1
#
_cell.length_a   1.000
_cell.length_b   1.000
_cell.length_c   1.000
_cell.angle_alpha   90.00
_cell.angle_beta   90.00
_cell.angle_gamma   90.00
#
_symmetry.space_group_name_H-M   'P 1'
#
loop_
_entity.id
_entity.type
_entity.pdbx_description
1 polymer ?
#
loop_
_entity_poly.entity_id
_entity_poly.type
_entity_poly.pdbx_seq_one_letter_code
_entity_poly.pdbx_strand_id
1 'polypeptide(L)' 'MAWTAEELKRREVLNLARLAWPNVMVEVDPPVRVRRRAIGAIAHKLDDPAAFAAAIRTLERGDG' A
#
# COMPACT_ATOMS: atom_id res chain seq x y z
N MET A 1 7.83 10.90 -5.49
CA MET A 1 6.64 11.77 -5.33
C MET A 1 5.90 11.34 -4.08
N ALA A 2 5.39 12.27 -3.29
CA ALA A 2 4.56 11.96 -2.12
C ALA A 2 3.08 12.05 -2.52
N TRP A 3 2.24 11.16 -1.96
CA TRP A 3 0.79 11.18 -2.15
C TRP A 3 0.17 12.41 -1.48
N THR A 4 -0.98 12.85 -1.97
CA THR A 4 -1.82 13.90 -1.39
C THR A 4 -2.76 13.35 -0.31
N ALA A 5 -3.29 14.22 0.54
CA ALA A 5 -4.26 13.83 1.56
C ALA A 5 -5.57 13.30 0.92
N GLU A 6 -5.96 13.87 -0.21
CA GLU A 6 -7.13 13.48 -0.99
C GLU A 6 -6.97 12.05 -1.53
N GLU A 7 -5.80 11.71 -2.08
CA GLU A 7 -5.48 10.35 -2.54
C GLU A 7 -5.55 9.34 -1.39
N LEU A 8 -4.99 9.67 -0.22
CA LEU A 8 -5.02 8.81 0.97
C LEU A 8 -6.42 8.59 1.56
N LYS A 9 -7.37 9.48 1.28
CA LYS A 9 -8.76 9.42 1.78
C LYS A 9 -9.72 8.71 0.82
N ARG A 10 -9.27 8.31 -0.36
CA ARG A 10 -10.08 7.57 -1.33
C ARG A 10 -10.63 6.27 -0.72
N ARG A 11 -11.85 5.88 -1.08
CA ARG A 11 -12.60 4.77 -0.45
C ARG A 11 -11.91 3.41 -0.63
N GLU A 12 -11.24 3.25 -1.76
CA GLU A 12 -10.46 2.09 -2.19
C GLU A 12 -9.07 2.00 -1.55
N VAL A 13 -8.62 3.06 -0.88
CA VAL A 13 -7.35 3.08 -0.16
C VAL A 13 -7.58 2.62 1.28
N LEU A 14 -6.83 1.60 1.68
CA LEU A 14 -6.70 1.21 3.08
C LEU A 14 -5.48 1.94 3.67
N ASN A 15 -5.73 3.01 4.43
CA ASN A 15 -4.66 3.71 5.13
C ASN A 15 -4.41 3.08 6.51
N LEU A 16 -3.23 2.46 6.67
CA LEU A 16 -2.77 1.82 7.90
C LEU A 16 -1.73 2.65 8.66
N ALA A 17 -1.40 3.86 8.18
CA ALA A 17 -0.45 4.77 8.81
C ALA A 17 -1.06 5.53 10.01
N ARG A 18 -1.71 4.81 10.93
CA ARG A 18 -2.62 5.27 12.01
C ARG A 18 -2.35 6.66 12.61
N LEU A 19 -1.09 7.00 12.91
CA LEU A 19 -0.69 8.26 13.55
C LEU A 19 0.42 9.03 12.81
N ALA A 20 0.81 8.60 11.61
CA ALA A 20 1.94 9.16 10.88
C ALA A 20 1.62 9.31 9.38
N TRP A 21 2.34 10.20 8.70
CA TRP A 21 2.24 10.26 7.23
C TRP A 21 2.85 8.99 6.60
N PRO A 22 2.15 8.30 5.69
CA PRO A 22 2.67 7.08 5.06
C PRO A 22 3.92 7.39 4.23
N ASN A 23 4.82 6.42 4.17
CA ASN A 23 6.01 6.46 3.31
C ASN A 23 6.00 5.36 2.23
N VAL A 24 4.97 4.51 2.22
CA VAL A 24 4.74 3.49 1.19
C VAL A 24 3.26 3.46 0.82
N MET A 25 2.98 3.32 -0.47
CA MET A 25 1.69 2.90 -1.02
C MET A 25 1.93 1.70 -1.90
N VAL A 26 1.14 0.66 -1.71
CA VAL A 26 1.17 -0.55 -2.55
C VAL A 26 -0.16 -0.63 -3.29
N GLU A 27 -0.11 -0.67 -4.62
CA GLU A 27 -1.29 -0.96 -5.43
C GLU A 27 -1.57 -2.46 -5.39
N VAL A 28 -2.86 -2.83 -5.40
CA VAL A 28 -3.29 -4.21 -5.30
C VAL A 28 -4.19 -4.53 -6.48
N ASP A 29 -3.69 -5.39 -7.36
CA ASP A 29 -4.36 -5.83 -8.57
C ASP A 29 -4.32 -7.38 -8.67
N PRO A 30 -5.48 -8.08 -8.66
CA PRO A 30 -6.83 -7.53 -8.54
C PRO A 30 -7.13 -6.97 -7.14
N PRO A 31 -8.05 -6.00 -7.00
CA PRO A 31 -8.42 -5.44 -5.70
C PRO A 31 -8.92 -6.50 -4.71
N VAL A 32 -8.48 -6.40 -3.44
CA VAL A 32 -8.92 -7.32 -2.39
C VAL A 32 -10.33 -6.96 -1.93
N ARG A 33 -11.26 -7.90 -2.02
CA ARG A 33 -12.63 -7.72 -1.54
C ARG A 33 -12.72 -8.00 -0.05
N VAL A 34 -13.09 -6.99 0.74
CA VAL A 34 -13.32 -7.10 2.19
C VAL A 34 -14.71 -6.56 2.52
N ARG A 35 -15.64 -7.46 2.86
CA ARG A 35 -17.07 -7.16 3.09
C ARG A 35 -17.66 -6.36 1.91
N ARG A 36 -17.94 -5.06 2.12
CA ARG A 36 -18.55 -4.14 1.12
C ARG A 36 -17.52 -3.22 0.44
N ARG A 37 -16.23 -3.40 0.72
CA ARG A 37 -15.12 -2.59 0.18
C ARG A 37 -14.29 -3.45 -0.79
N ALA A 38 -13.81 -2.82 -1.84
CA ALA A 38 -12.72 -3.31 -2.67
C ALA A 38 -11.51 -2.43 -2.36
N ILE A 39 -10.41 -3.04 -1.93
CA ILE A 39 -9.17 -2.36 -1.58
C ILE A 39 -8.25 -2.46 -2.78
N GLY A 40 -8.03 -1.33 -3.45
CA GLY A 40 -7.14 -1.21 -4.60
C GLY A 40 -5.75 -0.69 -4.24
N ALA A 41 -5.58 -0.12 -3.05
CA ALA A 41 -4.26 0.27 -2.56
C ALA A 41 -4.17 0.26 -1.03
N ILE A 42 -2.96 0.09 -0.52
CA ILE A 42 -2.64 0.08 0.91
C ILE A 42 -1.56 1.13 1.18
N ALA A 43 -1.88 2.13 2.00
CA ALA A 43 -0.91 3.11 2.48
C ALA A 43 -0.37 2.71 3.84
N HIS A 44 0.95 2.69 4.03
CA HIS A 44 1.59 2.31 5.28
C HIS A 44 2.75 3.23 5.64
N LYS A 45 3.00 3.34 6.95
CA LYS A 45 4.25 3.85 7.50
C LYS A 45 5.14 2.68 7.89
N LEU A 46 6.23 2.45 7.18
CA LEU A 46 7.22 1.41 7.49
C LEU A 46 8.50 2.04 8.03
N ASP A 47 9.18 1.34 8.92
CA ASP A 47 10.46 1.79 9.48
C ASP A 47 11.57 1.75 8.41
N ASP A 48 11.59 0.71 7.59
CA ASP A 48 12.51 0.56 6.45
C ASP A 48 11.74 0.32 5.13
N PRO A 49 11.35 1.38 4.41
CA PRO A 49 10.65 1.25 3.14
C PRO A 49 11.54 0.66 2.02
N ALA A 50 12.87 0.79 2.13
CA ALA A 50 13.80 0.29 1.11
C ALA A 50 13.94 -1.24 1.20
N ALA A 51 14.10 -1.78 2.41
CA ALA A 51 14.10 -3.21 2.65
C ALA A 51 12.78 -3.87 2.24
N PHE A 52 11.65 -3.23 2.54
CA PHE A 52 10.33 -3.69 2.08
C PHE A 52 10.27 -3.80 0.55
N ALA A 53 10.66 -2.75 -0.17
CA ALA A 53 10.66 -2.76 -1.64
C ALA A 53 11.60 -3.83 -2.21
N ALA A 54 12.73 -4.12 -1.55
CA ALA A 54 13.63 -5.19 -1.96
C ALA A 54 13.03 -6.60 -1.75
N ALA A 55 12.27 -6.80 -0.68
CA ALA A 55 11.56 -8.05 -0.42
C ALA A 55 10.46 -8.29 -1.46
N ILE A 56 9.65 -7.28 -1.79
CA ILE A 56 8.62 -7.38 -2.84
C ILE A 56 9.23 -7.77 -4.18
N ARG A 57 10.29 -7.09 -4.63
CA ARG A 57 11.00 -7.45 -5.87
C ARG A 57 11.59 -8.86 -5.85
N THR A 58 11.85 -9.41 -4.67
CA THR A 58 12.33 -10.79 -4.54
C THR A 58 11.19 -11.79 -4.69
N LEU A 59 10.02 -11.49 -4.13
CA LEU A 59 8.81 -12.29 -4.31
C LEU A 59 8.35 -12.30 -5.78
N GLU A 60 8.29 -11.13 -6.42
CA GLU A 60 7.92 -11.01 -7.84
C GLU A 60 8.84 -11.80 -8.78
N ARG A 61 10.11 -11.99 -8.40
CA ARG A 61 11.07 -12.80 -9.16
C ARG A 61 10.98 -14.30 -8.87
N GLY A 62 10.42 -14.68 -7.72
CA GLY A 62 10.26 -16.07 -7.29
C GLY A 62 8.95 -16.72 -7.75
N ASP A 63 7.91 -15.91 -7.97
CA ASP A 63 6.59 -16.35 -8.48
C ASP A 63 6.52 -16.38 -10.03
N GLY A 64 7.58 -16.85 -10.68
CA GLY A 64 7.66 -17.03 -12.14
C GLY A 64 6.90 -18.24 -12.66
#